data_AF-A0A3P0NA89-F1
#
_entry.id   AF-A0A3P0NA89-F1
#
_cell.length_a   1.000
_cell.length_b   1.000
_cell.length_c   1.000
_cell.angle_alpha   90.00
_cell.angle_beta   90.00
_cell.angle_gamma   90.00
#
_symmetry.space_group_name_H-M   'P 1'
#
loop_
_entity.id
_entity.type
_entity.pdbx_description
1 polymer ?
#
loop_
_entity_poly.entity_id
_entity_poly.type
_entity_poly.pdbx_seq_one_letter_code
_entity_poly.pdbx_strand_id
1 'polypeptide(L)'
;MVMADFDEIAATSRQRNARSAALASLARLHLAASPAELPEIDMPAATEEWSWRRLKELTVGPFRGFRREEQFDLRRRVILFYGPNGSGKASLCEALERGLLGSVEEAELKRIDERRYLANIRTRNFVEPRLVVTAANGNDIQVIADADRYRFSFIEKNRIDAFSRMAARPPAQRTELIAVLFGMDKFNDFVGHFNEQMDAELVLRSDKQTALRLKREGIARDQTTARDEAQTLARHDEDDASYAQGYLAGTTYARLKEIIGTPEAPGRLYLVAELEALDANR
;
A
#
# COMPACT_ATOMS: atom_id res chain seq x y z
N MET A 1 -11.20 -7.31 -11.45
CA MET A 1 -10.73 -6.21 -10.58
C MET A 1 -9.22 -6.27 -10.44
N VAL A 2 -8.65 -7.01 -9.48
CA VAL A 2 -7.19 -7.01 -9.20
C VAL A 2 -6.30 -7.28 -10.42
N MET A 3 -6.66 -8.22 -11.30
CA MET A 3 -5.88 -8.50 -12.52
C MET A 3 -5.89 -7.34 -13.54
N ALA A 4 -6.98 -6.57 -13.61
CA ALA A 4 -7.09 -5.45 -14.53
C ALA A 4 -6.26 -4.24 -14.06
N ASP A 5 -6.08 -4.10 -12.74
CA ASP A 5 -5.39 -2.99 -12.09
C ASP A 5 -4.04 -3.43 -11.48
N PHE A 6 -3.46 -4.53 -11.99
CA PHE A 6 -2.30 -5.18 -11.38
C PHE A 6 -1.09 -4.24 -11.27
N ASP A 7 -0.77 -3.50 -12.33
CA ASP A 7 0.39 -2.60 -12.34
C ASP A 7 0.28 -1.48 -11.30
N GLU A 8 -0.93 -0.94 -11.10
CA GLU A 8 -1.19 0.08 -10.09
C GLU A 8 -0.98 -0.50 -8.68
N ILE A 9 -1.52 -1.70 -8.44
CA ILE A 9 -1.37 -2.40 -7.15
C ILE A 9 0.09 -2.77 -6.91
N ALA A 10 0.80 -3.28 -7.92
CA ALA A 10 2.19 -3.67 -7.85
C ALA A 10 3.13 -2.48 -7.55
N ALA A 11 2.79 -1.28 -8.04
CA ALA A 11 3.55 -0.06 -7.77
C ALA A 11 3.40 0.47 -6.33
N THR A 12 2.43 -0.05 -5.55
CA THR A 12 2.23 0.39 -4.16
C THR A 12 3.30 -0.15 -3.21
N SER A 13 3.65 0.68 -2.21
CA SER A 13 4.60 0.34 -1.15
C SER A 13 3.91 -0.06 0.16
N ARG A 14 4.70 -0.54 1.12
CA ARG A 14 4.23 -0.97 2.46
C ARG A 14 3.95 0.24 3.35
N GLN A 15 4.46 1.41 2.99
CA GLN A 15 4.26 2.61 3.81
C GLN A 15 2.79 3.02 3.81
N ARG A 16 2.30 3.37 5.01
CA ARG A 16 0.94 3.89 5.22
C ARG A 16 -0.17 2.99 4.66
N ASN A 17 0.04 1.68 4.62
CA ASN A 17 -0.94 0.71 4.09
C ASN A 17 -1.39 1.02 2.65
N ALA A 18 -0.52 1.63 1.83
CA ALA A 18 -0.89 2.14 0.52
C ALA A 18 -1.54 1.08 -0.38
N ARG A 19 -1.04 -0.17 -0.32
CA ARG A 19 -1.65 -1.28 -1.05
C ARG A 19 -3.07 -1.59 -0.58
N SER A 20 -3.28 -1.66 0.72
CA SER A 20 -4.59 -1.90 1.31
C SER A 20 -5.58 -0.80 0.96
N ALA A 21 -5.14 0.47 0.95
CA ALA A 21 -5.96 1.61 0.55
C ALA A 21 -6.34 1.55 -0.95
N ALA A 22 -5.40 1.16 -1.82
CA ALA A 22 -5.64 0.98 -3.25
C ALA A 22 -6.66 -0.15 -3.50
N LEU A 23 -6.42 -1.32 -2.90
CA LEU A 23 -7.33 -2.46 -2.99
C LEU A 23 -8.72 -2.16 -2.41
N ALA A 24 -8.81 -1.45 -1.28
CA ALA A 24 -10.09 -1.05 -0.70
C ALA A 24 -10.86 -0.08 -1.60
N SER A 25 -10.16 0.81 -2.31
CA SER A 25 -10.77 1.72 -3.27
C SER A 25 -11.30 1.00 -4.50
N LEU A 26 -10.52 0.07 -5.07
CA LEU A 26 -10.97 -0.79 -6.16
C LEU A 26 -12.17 -1.65 -5.73
N ALA A 27 -12.13 -2.21 -4.52
CA ALA A 27 -13.22 -3.01 -3.98
C ALA A 27 -14.52 -2.19 -3.89
N ARG A 28 -14.46 -0.93 -3.41
CA ARG A 28 -15.64 -0.05 -3.36
C ARG A 28 -16.26 0.19 -4.74
N LEU A 29 -15.44 0.27 -5.79
CA LEU A 29 -15.90 0.58 -7.15
C LEU A 29 -16.41 -0.65 -7.90
N HIS A 30 -15.71 -1.78 -7.76
CA HIS A 30 -15.86 -2.89 -8.69
C HIS A 30 -16.30 -4.20 -8.01
N LEU A 31 -16.21 -4.34 -6.69
CA LEU A 31 -16.48 -5.62 -6.02
C LEU A 31 -17.93 -6.08 -6.21
N ALA A 32 -18.90 -5.16 -6.14
CA ALA A 32 -20.32 -5.48 -6.32
C ALA A 32 -20.66 -5.97 -7.73
N ALA A 33 -19.88 -5.58 -8.74
CA ALA A 33 -20.05 -5.99 -10.13
C ALA A 33 -19.09 -7.12 -10.54
N SER A 34 -18.19 -7.53 -9.65
CA SER A 34 -17.20 -8.57 -9.94
C SER A 34 -17.83 -9.95 -9.78
N PRO A 35 -17.57 -10.89 -10.70
CA PRO A 35 -18.00 -12.28 -10.52
C PRO A 35 -17.34 -12.89 -9.28
N ALA A 36 -18.07 -13.77 -8.59
CA ALA A 36 -17.55 -14.50 -7.43
C ALA A 36 -16.58 -15.63 -7.80
N GLU A 37 -16.56 -16.02 -9.07
CA GLU A 37 -15.66 -17.03 -9.60
C GLU A 37 -14.27 -16.45 -9.78
N LEU A 38 -13.25 -17.28 -9.50
CA LEU A 38 -11.88 -16.93 -9.82
C LEU A 38 -11.75 -16.83 -11.34
N PRO A 39 -11.03 -15.82 -11.87
CA PRO A 39 -10.75 -15.77 -13.29
C PRO A 39 -9.99 -17.05 -13.67
N GLU A 40 -10.32 -17.64 -14.81
CA GLU A 40 -9.46 -18.63 -15.43
C GLU A 40 -8.12 -17.95 -15.73
N ILE A 41 -7.11 -18.30 -14.93
CA ILE A 41 -5.74 -17.96 -15.25
C ILE A 41 -5.35 -18.98 -16.29
N ASP A 42 -5.15 -18.54 -17.53
CA ASP A 42 -4.37 -19.29 -18.50
C ASP A 42 -2.99 -19.47 -17.88
N MET A 43 -2.83 -20.56 -17.12
CA MET A 43 -1.51 -21.09 -16.87
C MET A 43 -0.97 -21.34 -18.28
N PRO A 44 0.16 -20.72 -18.68
CA PRO A 44 0.81 -21.16 -19.90
C PRO A 44 0.91 -22.66 -19.75
N ALA A 45 0.20 -23.39 -20.63
CA ALA A 45 0.19 -24.85 -20.64
C ALA A 45 1.64 -25.26 -20.42
N ALA A 46 1.96 -26.11 -19.43
CA ALA A 46 3.34 -26.43 -19.07
C ALA A 46 4.13 -26.75 -20.36
N THR A 47 4.76 -25.73 -20.96
CA THR A 47 4.98 -25.76 -22.41
C THR A 47 6.26 -26.51 -22.62
N GLU A 48 6.06 -27.79 -22.93
CA GLU A 48 6.79 -28.57 -23.93
C GLU A 48 8.28 -28.80 -23.64
N GLU A 49 8.74 -29.96 -24.08
CA GLU A 49 10.16 -30.26 -24.17
C GLU A 49 10.94 -29.05 -24.70
N TRP A 50 12.15 -28.84 -24.18
CA TRP A 50 13.00 -27.73 -24.60
C TRP A 50 13.10 -27.73 -26.13
N SER A 51 12.89 -26.56 -26.76
CA SER A 51 12.96 -26.42 -28.22
C SER A 51 14.35 -26.79 -28.79
N TRP A 52 15.34 -26.97 -27.90
CA TRP A 52 16.70 -27.36 -28.20
C TRP A 52 17.34 -28.21 -27.11
N ARG A 53 18.38 -28.95 -27.47
CA ARG A 53 19.04 -29.95 -26.61
C ARG A 53 20.41 -29.55 -26.08
N ARG A 54 21.12 -28.68 -26.81
CA ARG A 54 22.48 -28.25 -26.43
C ARG A 54 22.84 -26.88 -26.99
N LEU A 55 23.71 -26.17 -26.27
CA LEU A 55 24.44 -25.03 -26.80
C LEU A 55 25.40 -25.48 -27.92
N LYS A 56 25.57 -24.65 -28.93
CA LYS A 56 26.52 -24.88 -30.02
C LYS A 56 27.60 -23.81 -30.05
N GLU A 57 27.21 -22.55 -30.10
CA GLU A 57 28.15 -21.46 -30.35
C GLU A 57 27.63 -20.15 -29.77
N LEU A 58 28.54 -19.36 -29.20
CA LEU A 58 28.28 -17.97 -28.82
C LEU A 58 29.18 -17.07 -29.66
N THR A 59 28.56 -16.11 -30.36
CA THR A 59 29.26 -15.00 -31.00
C THR A 59 29.03 -13.74 -30.17
N VAL A 60 30.09 -13.05 -29.77
CA VAL A 60 30.02 -11.87 -28.91
C VAL A 60 31.05 -10.82 -29.34
N GLY A 61 30.62 -9.56 -29.44
CA GLY A 61 31.54 -8.43 -29.61
C GLY A 61 31.16 -7.46 -30.74
N PRO A 62 31.37 -6.14 -30.57
CA PRO A 62 31.77 -5.47 -29.33
C PRO A 62 30.72 -5.63 -28.23
N PHE A 63 31.14 -5.98 -27.02
CA PHE A 63 30.26 -6.20 -25.86
C PHE A 63 31.11 -6.25 -24.59
N ARG A 64 30.86 -5.35 -23.64
CA ARG A 64 31.57 -5.33 -22.34
C ARG A 64 33.09 -5.43 -22.51
N GLY A 65 33.73 -6.50 -22.03
CA GLY A 65 35.17 -6.75 -22.18
C GLY A 65 35.64 -7.07 -23.60
N PHE A 66 34.74 -7.49 -24.51
CA PHE A 66 35.05 -7.85 -25.89
C PHE A 66 35.02 -6.62 -26.80
N ARG A 67 36.17 -6.27 -27.37
CA ARG A 67 36.29 -5.14 -28.30
C ARG A 67 35.98 -5.54 -29.75
N ARG A 68 36.32 -6.77 -30.11
CA ARG A 68 36.09 -7.37 -31.43
C ARG A 68 35.11 -8.51 -31.28
N GLU A 69 34.48 -8.89 -32.37
CA GLU A 69 33.69 -10.11 -32.41
C GLU A 69 34.60 -11.32 -32.17
N GLU A 70 34.19 -12.18 -31.24
CA GLU A 70 34.80 -13.45 -30.92
C GLU A 70 33.74 -14.55 -30.92
N GLN A 71 34.12 -15.75 -31.34
CA GLN A 71 33.26 -16.91 -31.45
C GLN A 71 33.76 -18.01 -30.51
N PHE A 72 32.84 -18.58 -29.72
CA PHE A 72 33.13 -19.61 -28.72
C PHE A 72 32.33 -20.87 -29.04
N ASP A 73 33.04 -22.01 -29.16
CA ASP A 73 32.41 -23.32 -29.32
C ASP A 73 31.88 -23.83 -27.98
N LEU A 74 30.56 -24.07 -27.92
CA LEU A 74 29.82 -24.49 -26.75
C LEU A 74 29.33 -25.95 -26.80
N ARG A 75 29.77 -26.74 -27.79
CA ARG A 75 29.25 -28.10 -28.03
C ARG A 75 29.65 -29.13 -26.97
N ARG A 76 30.65 -28.83 -26.13
CA ARG A 76 31.16 -29.75 -25.11
C ARG A 76 30.32 -29.67 -23.84
N ARG A 77 30.16 -30.79 -23.14
CA ARG A 77 29.40 -30.86 -21.88
C ARG A 77 30.00 -30.00 -20.77
N VAL A 78 31.33 -29.86 -20.75
CA VAL A 78 32.07 -29.06 -19.80
C VAL A 78 33.06 -28.22 -20.57
N ILE A 79 33.06 -26.91 -20.30
CA ILE A 79 33.93 -25.93 -20.95
C ILE A 79 34.52 -25.06 -19.84
N LEU A 80 35.85 -24.95 -19.83
CA LEU A 80 36.57 -24.12 -18.88
C LEU A 80 37.09 -22.87 -19.58
N PHE A 81 36.52 -21.73 -19.24
CA PHE A 81 37.06 -20.42 -19.63
C PHE A 81 38.02 -19.93 -18.55
N TYR A 82 39.29 -19.78 -18.90
CA TYR A 82 40.33 -19.27 -18.00
C TYR A 82 41.10 -18.12 -18.64
N GLY A 83 41.70 -17.28 -17.80
CA GLY A 83 42.46 -16.11 -18.25
C GLY A 83 42.70 -15.14 -17.09
N PRO A 84 43.59 -14.14 -17.27
CA PRO A 84 43.89 -13.15 -16.24
C PRO A 84 42.70 -12.24 -15.90
N ASN A 85 42.79 -11.48 -14.82
CA ASN A 85 41.77 -10.50 -14.48
C ASN A 85 41.60 -9.47 -15.62
N GLY A 86 40.35 -9.13 -15.95
CA GLY A 86 40.04 -8.25 -17.07
C GLY A 86 40.04 -8.91 -18.45
N SER A 87 40.26 -10.22 -18.57
CA SER A 87 40.24 -10.95 -19.85
C SER A 87 38.85 -11.18 -20.45
N GLY A 88 37.79 -10.59 -19.90
CA GLY A 88 36.42 -10.75 -20.42
C GLY A 88 35.66 -11.99 -19.93
N LYS A 89 36.18 -12.78 -18.99
CA LYS A 89 35.46 -13.97 -18.45
C LYS A 89 34.05 -13.65 -17.94
N ALA A 90 33.93 -12.62 -17.10
CA ALA A 90 32.64 -12.15 -16.61
C ALA A 90 31.75 -11.67 -17.77
N SER A 91 32.33 -10.93 -18.73
CA SER A 91 31.63 -10.49 -19.93
C SER A 91 31.12 -11.64 -20.80
N LEU A 92 31.79 -12.79 -20.80
CA LEU A 92 31.34 -13.99 -21.52
C LEU A 92 30.10 -14.58 -20.85
N CYS A 93 30.10 -14.67 -19.52
CA CYS A 93 28.93 -15.10 -18.76
C CYS A 93 27.76 -14.11 -18.96
N GLU A 94 28.00 -12.81 -18.87
CA GLU A 94 27.00 -11.76 -19.12
C GLU A 94 26.46 -11.82 -20.56
N ALA A 95 27.29 -12.21 -21.55
CA ALA A 95 26.84 -12.38 -22.94
C ALA A 95 25.95 -13.62 -23.12
N LEU A 96 26.26 -14.71 -22.44
CA LEU A 96 25.37 -15.88 -22.38
C LEU A 96 24.05 -15.52 -21.72
N GLU A 97 24.12 -14.81 -20.60
CA GLU A 97 22.96 -14.31 -19.85
C GLU A 97 22.07 -13.43 -20.72
N ARG A 98 22.65 -12.45 -21.41
CA ARG A 98 21.93 -11.61 -22.36
C ARG A 98 21.29 -12.43 -23.49
N GLY A 99 21.99 -13.44 -24.03
CA GLY A 99 21.48 -14.29 -25.11
C GLY A 99 20.35 -15.22 -24.70
N LEU A 100 20.31 -15.64 -23.43
CA LEU A 100 19.28 -16.54 -22.89
C LEU A 100 18.14 -15.77 -22.21
N LEU A 101 18.44 -14.84 -21.32
CA LEU A 101 17.44 -14.13 -20.50
C LEU A 101 16.95 -12.85 -21.15
N GLY A 102 17.74 -12.26 -22.05
CA GLY A 102 17.43 -10.98 -22.65
C GLY A 102 17.79 -9.78 -21.78
N SER A 103 18.33 -9.98 -20.57
CA SER A 103 18.90 -8.94 -19.72
C SER A 103 20.15 -9.45 -19.00
N VAL A 104 20.83 -8.57 -18.27
CA VAL A 104 21.97 -8.91 -17.41
C VAL A 104 21.67 -8.46 -15.98
N GLU A 105 21.59 -9.40 -15.04
CA GLU A 105 21.20 -9.17 -13.65
C GLU A 105 22.09 -8.12 -12.96
N GLU A 106 23.41 -8.18 -13.21
CA GLU A 106 24.37 -7.23 -12.64
C GLU A 106 24.13 -5.77 -13.11
N ALA A 107 23.53 -5.57 -14.28
CA ALA A 107 23.15 -4.24 -14.77
C ALA A 107 21.98 -3.68 -13.95
N GLU A 108 20.97 -4.52 -13.70
CA GLU A 108 19.79 -4.18 -12.90
C GLU A 108 20.18 -3.87 -11.45
N LEU A 109 21.04 -4.71 -10.84
CA LEU A 109 21.53 -4.53 -9.48
C LEU A 109 22.27 -3.20 -9.30
N LYS A 110 23.07 -2.79 -10.29
CA LYS A 110 23.80 -1.51 -10.26
C LYS A 110 22.96 -0.31 -10.65
N ARG A 111 21.72 -0.50 -11.08
CA ARG A 111 20.82 0.56 -11.60
C ARG A 111 21.48 1.39 -12.69
N ILE A 112 22.29 0.75 -13.54
CA ILE A 112 22.95 1.38 -14.68
C ILE A 112 22.08 1.14 -15.90
N ASP A 113 21.91 2.17 -16.74
CA ASP A 113 21.27 2.02 -18.05
C ASP A 113 21.89 0.83 -18.82
N GLU A 114 21.05 -0.08 -19.28
CA GLU A 114 21.49 -1.36 -19.83
C GLU A 114 22.38 -1.16 -21.06
N ARG A 115 22.03 -0.25 -21.97
CA ARG A 115 22.87 0.02 -23.15
C ARG A 115 24.25 0.52 -22.76
N ARG A 116 24.32 1.42 -21.77
CA ARG A 116 25.58 1.90 -21.22
C ARG A 116 26.36 0.79 -20.51
N TYR A 117 25.67 -0.08 -19.80
CA TYR A 117 26.28 -1.21 -19.11
C TYR A 117 26.93 -2.19 -20.10
N LEU A 118 26.21 -2.57 -21.15
CA LEU A 118 26.64 -3.56 -22.15
C LEU A 118 27.67 -3.02 -23.14
N ALA A 119 27.72 -1.69 -23.36
CA ALA A 119 28.68 -1.06 -24.23
C ALA A 119 30.14 -1.39 -23.86
N ASN A 120 30.94 -1.74 -24.87
CA ASN A 120 32.38 -1.83 -24.67
C ASN A 120 32.96 -0.44 -24.43
N ILE A 121 33.82 -0.31 -23.41
CA ILE A 121 34.35 0.99 -22.96
C ILE A 121 35.14 1.71 -24.06
N ARG A 122 35.79 0.97 -24.97
CA ARG A 122 36.63 1.54 -26.03
C ARG A 122 35.84 1.88 -27.29
N THR A 123 34.88 1.06 -27.69
CA THR A 123 34.07 1.33 -28.90
C THR A 123 32.82 2.16 -28.62
N ARG A 124 32.41 2.27 -27.35
CA ARG A 124 31.20 2.97 -26.88
C ARG A 124 29.89 2.47 -27.50
N ASN A 125 29.91 1.25 -28.02
CA ASN A 125 28.73 0.56 -28.52
C ASN A 125 28.77 -0.90 -28.06
N PHE A 126 27.66 -1.60 -28.29
CA PHE A 126 27.65 -3.05 -28.24
C PHE A 126 26.85 -3.61 -29.42
N VAL A 127 27.10 -4.89 -29.71
CA VAL A 127 26.32 -5.73 -30.60
C VAL A 127 25.72 -6.84 -29.75
N GLU A 128 24.45 -7.15 -29.98
CA GLU A 128 23.76 -8.22 -29.27
C GLU A 128 24.49 -9.56 -29.46
N PRO A 129 24.76 -10.30 -28.38
CA PRO A 129 25.39 -11.61 -28.48
C PRO A 129 24.45 -12.56 -29.23
N ARG A 130 25.03 -13.35 -30.15
CA ARG A 130 24.30 -14.36 -30.91
C ARG A 130 24.59 -15.73 -30.33
N LEU A 131 23.60 -16.32 -29.67
CA LEU A 131 23.67 -17.67 -29.15
C LEU A 131 22.98 -18.64 -30.11
N VAL A 132 23.72 -19.66 -30.54
CA VAL A 132 23.23 -20.74 -31.41
C VAL A 132 23.16 -22.04 -30.62
N VAL A 133 22.04 -22.74 -30.79
CA VAL A 133 21.75 -24.03 -30.15
C VAL A 133 21.40 -25.08 -31.20
N THR A 134 21.60 -26.35 -30.86
CA THR A 134 21.10 -27.46 -31.67
C THR A 134 19.71 -27.86 -31.18
N ALA A 135 18.70 -27.67 -32.04
CA ALA A 135 17.31 -28.04 -31.84
C ALA A 135 17.12 -29.56 -31.69
N ALA A 136 15.94 -29.99 -31.22
CA ALA A 136 15.64 -31.42 -31.06
C ALA A 136 15.72 -32.22 -32.37
N ASN A 137 15.46 -31.57 -33.51
CA ASN A 137 15.58 -32.14 -34.86
C ASN A 137 17.03 -32.12 -35.41
N GLY A 138 18.01 -31.64 -34.64
CA GLY A 138 19.41 -31.53 -35.07
C GLY A 138 19.77 -30.27 -35.84
N ASN A 139 18.80 -29.41 -36.17
CA ASN A 139 19.07 -28.14 -36.85
C ASN A 139 19.64 -27.11 -35.88
N ASP A 140 20.45 -26.21 -36.40
CA ASP A 140 20.97 -25.10 -35.61
C ASP A 140 20.04 -23.91 -35.71
N ILE A 141 19.58 -23.42 -34.55
CA ILE A 141 18.69 -22.27 -34.43
C ILE A 141 19.32 -21.22 -33.53
N GLN A 142 19.01 -19.96 -33.80
CA GLN A 142 19.35 -18.88 -32.88
C GLN A 142 18.39 -18.91 -31.69
N VAL A 143 18.92 -18.74 -30.49
CA VAL A 143 18.09 -18.68 -29.28
C VAL A 143 17.29 -17.39 -29.28
N ILE A 144 16.01 -17.53 -28.97
CA ILE A 144 15.13 -16.41 -28.61
C ILE A 144 15.20 -16.27 -27.11
N ALA A 145 15.55 -15.08 -26.64
CA ALA A 145 15.66 -14.79 -25.22
C ALA A 145 14.30 -14.96 -24.53
N ASP A 146 14.31 -15.65 -23.39
CA ASP A 146 13.14 -15.94 -22.56
C ASP A 146 13.59 -16.07 -21.11
N ALA A 147 13.39 -15.01 -20.35
CA ALA A 147 13.81 -14.95 -18.96
C ALA A 147 13.14 -16.07 -18.14
N ASP A 148 11.84 -16.32 -18.31
CA ASP A 148 11.10 -17.30 -17.52
C ASP A 148 11.54 -18.73 -17.84
N ARG A 149 11.79 -19.02 -19.11
CA ARG A 149 12.23 -20.35 -19.55
C ARG A 149 13.65 -20.68 -19.15
N TYR A 150 14.57 -19.71 -19.20
CA TYR A 150 16.00 -19.96 -19.02
C TYR A 150 16.57 -19.46 -17.69
N ARG A 151 15.78 -18.84 -16.80
CA ARG A 151 16.23 -18.29 -15.49
C ARG A 151 17.10 -19.26 -14.69
N PHE A 152 16.76 -20.54 -14.74
CA PHE A 152 17.43 -21.61 -14.00
C PHE A 152 18.68 -22.18 -14.67
N SER A 153 19.03 -21.70 -15.86
CA SER A 153 20.22 -22.13 -16.60
C SER A 153 21.51 -21.50 -16.04
N PHE A 154 21.40 -20.42 -15.27
CA PHE A 154 22.52 -19.70 -14.68
C PHE A 154 22.62 -19.97 -13.19
N ILE A 155 23.70 -20.62 -12.78
CA ILE A 155 23.98 -20.90 -11.37
C ILE A 155 25.33 -20.27 -11.03
N GLU A 156 25.30 -19.24 -10.20
CA GLU A 156 26.51 -18.57 -9.72
C GLU A 156 27.02 -19.19 -8.42
N LYS A 157 28.35 -19.13 -8.20
CA LYS A 157 28.99 -19.63 -6.97
C LYS A 157 28.34 -19.04 -5.71
N ASN A 158 28.10 -17.73 -5.69
CA ASN A 158 27.50 -17.06 -4.53
C ASN A 158 26.09 -17.58 -4.24
N ARG A 159 25.32 -17.97 -5.27
CA ARG A 159 23.97 -18.56 -5.11
C ARG A 159 24.05 -19.96 -4.50
N ILE A 160 25.01 -20.79 -4.94
CA ILE A 160 25.26 -22.13 -4.36
C ILE A 160 25.72 -22.01 -2.90
N ASP A 161 26.69 -21.13 -2.63
CA ASP A 161 27.25 -20.92 -1.30
C ASP A 161 26.18 -20.43 -0.32
N ALA A 162 25.32 -19.49 -0.75
CA ALA A 162 24.21 -19.00 0.05
C ALA A 162 23.17 -20.09 0.36
N PHE A 163 22.85 -20.94 -0.64
CA PHE A 163 21.93 -22.06 -0.47
C PHE A 163 22.47 -23.12 0.51
N SER A 164 23.76 -23.48 0.41
CA SER A 164 24.37 -24.47 1.30
C SER A 164 24.28 -24.12 2.80
N ARG A 165 24.20 -22.82 3.12
CA ARG A 165 24.13 -22.30 4.50
C ARG A 165 22.70 -21.94 4.94
N MET A 166 21.68 -22.29 4.15
CA MET A 166 20.29 -21.89 4.36
C MET A 166 19.70 -22.38 5.70
N ALA A 167 20.08 -23.57 6.15
CA ALA A 167 19.59 -24.15 7.40
C ALA A 167 20.00 -23.34 8.64
N ALA A 168 21.15 -22.64 8.56
CA ALA A 168 21.68 -21.82 9.65
C ALA A 168 21.10 -20.39 9.70
N ARG A 169 20.23 -20.01 8.75
CA ARG A 169 19.65 -18.67 8.67
C ARG A 169 18.25 -18.58 9.29
N PRO A 170 17.87 -17.42 9.85
CA PRO A 170 16.51 -17.16 10.33
C PRO A 170 15.43 -17.34 9.25
N PRO A 171 14.16 -17.63 9.62
CA PRO A 171 13.08 -17.92 8.66
C PRO A 171 12.84 -16.83 7.60
N ALA A 172 12.92 -15.55 7.98
CA ALA A 172 12.75 -14.43 7.05
C ALA A 172 13.83 -14.42 5.95
N GLN A 173 15.10 -14.53 6.35
CA GLN A 173 16.23 -14.58 5.42
C GLN A 173 16.22 -15.86 4.56
N ARG A 174 15.68 -16.96 5.09
CA ARG A 174 15.50 -18.21 4.34
C ARG A 174 14.47 -18.04 3.22
N THR A 175 13.36 -17.38 3.51
CA THR A 175 12.29 -17.11 2.52
C THR A 175 12.80 -16.21 1.41
N GLU A 176 13.54 -15.16 1.76
CA GLU A 176 14.20 -14.27 0.80
C GLU A 176 15.22 -15.00 -0.09
N LEU A 177 16.06 -15.87 0.48
CA LEU A 177 17.00 -16.68 -0.29
C LEU A 177 16.34 -17.68 -1.23
N ILE A 178 15.24 -18.31 -0.79
CA ILE A 178 14.45 -19.20 -1.62
C ILE A 178 13.86 -18.39 -2.79
N ALA A 179 13.34 -17.18 -2.53
CA ALA A 179 12.86 -16.31 -3.58
C ALA A 179 13.96 -15.97 -4.59
N VAL A 180 15.17 -15.59 -4.16
CA VAL A 180 16.31 -15.32 -5.05
C VAL A 180 16.73 -16.54 -5.86
N LEU A 181 16.70 -17.72 -5.24
CA LEU A 181 17.11 -18.96 -5.90
C LEU A 181 16.11 -19.39 -6.97
N PHE A 182 14.82 -19.33 -6.65
CA PHE A 182 13.75 -19.62 -7.60
C PHE A 182 13.41 -18.45 -8.50
N GLY A 183 14.11 -17.35 -8.28
CA GLY A 183 13.97 -16.16 -9.05
C GLY A 183 12.60 -15.49 -8.91
N MET A 184 11.94 -15.74 -7.79
CA MET A 184 10.66 -15.21 -7.34
C MET A 184 10.83 -13.93 -6.53
N ASP A 185 11.93 -13.18 -6.70
CA ASP A 185 12.22 -11.96 -5.93
C ASP A 185 11.12 -10.92 -6.07
N LYS A 186 10.71 -10.67 -7.32
CA LYS A 186 9.60 -9.75 -7.63
C LYS A 186 8.29 -10.22 -7.00
N PHE A 187 8.06 -11.53 -6.96
CA PHE A 187 6.89 -12.10 -6.30
C PHE A 187 6.96 -11.95 -4.78
N ASN A 188 8.11 -12.25 -4.17
CA ASN A 188 8.29 -12.14 -2.72
C ASN A 188 8.24 -10.68 -2.26
N ASP A 189 8.83 -9.76 -3.02
CA ASP A 189 8.70 -8.32 -2.80
C ASP A 189 7.24 -7.89 -2.96
N PHE A 190 6.55 -8.33 -4.02
CA PHE A 190 5.12 -8.08 -4.17
C PHE A 190 4.34 -8.61 -2.96
N VAL A 191 4.46 -9.87 -2.56
CA VAL A 191 3.72 -10.42 -1.41
C VAL A 191 4.08 -9.70 -0.10
N GLY A 192 5.33 -9.29 0.08
CA GLY A 192 5.81 -8.59 1.29
C GLY A 192 5.17 -7.21 1.53
N HIS A 193 4.51 -6.64 0.52
CA HIS A 193 3.83 -5.36 0.59
C HIS A 193 2.36 -5.46 1.00
N PHE A 194 1.81 -6.66 1.21
CA PHE A 194 0.47 -6.82 1.77
C PHE A 194 0.46 -6.58 3.28
N ASN A 195 -0.59 -5.93 3.77
CA ASN A 195 -0.86 -5.80 5.20
C ASN A 195 -1.53 -7.07 5.73
N GLU A 196 -1.37 -7.34 7.03
CA GLU A 196 -2.05 -8.46 7.71
C GLU A 196 -3.58 -8.31 7.69
N GLN A 197 -4.07 -7.06 7.73
CA GLN A 197 -5.48 -6.74 7.72
C GLN A 197 -5.75 -5.49 6.87
N MET A 198 -6.95 -5.43 6.28
CA MET A 198 -7.42 -4.32 5.46
C MET A 198 -8.64 -3.57 6.05
N ASP A 199 -9.14 -4.01 7.21
CA ASP A 199 -10.40 -3.56 7.80
C ASP A 199 -10.46 -2.05 8.01
N ALA A 200 -9.33 -1.44 8.39
CA ALA A 200 -9.23 0.01 8.61
C ALA A 200 -9.51 0.82 7.33
N GLU A 201 -9.15 0.29 6.15
CA GLU A 201 -9.30 0.98 4.86
C GLU A 201 -10.67 0.73 4.21
N LEU A 202 -11.37 -0.34 4.62
CA LEU A 202 -12.65 -0.75 4.05
C LEU A 202 -13.85 0.03 4.61
N VAL A 203 -13.67 0.88 5.62
CA VAL A 203 -14.73 1.67 6.29
C VAL A 203 -16.01 0.85 6.46
N LEU A 204 -15.91 -0.23 7.23
CA LEU A 204 -16.99 -1.21 7.42
C LEU A 204 -18.11 -0.71 8.36
N ARG A 205 -17.93 0.45 9.01
CA ARG A 205 -18.85 1.02 9.99
C ARG A 205 -19.21 2.46 9.63
N SER A 206 -20.47 2.82 9.84
CA SER A 206 -21.04 4.14 9.51
C SER A 206 -20.87 5.16 10.64
N ASP A 207 -19.76 5.13 11.38
CA ASP A 207 -19.58 5.93 12.61
C ASP A 207 -19.67 7.43 12.35
N LYS A 208 -19.09 7.90 11.24
CA LYS A 208 -19.18 9.31 10.80
C LYS A 208 -20.61 9.71 10.41
N GLN A 209 -21.39 8.81 9.82
CA GLN A 209 -22.78 9.05 9.46
C GLN A 209 -23.65 9.15 10.73
N THR A 210 -23.42 8.27 11.71
CA THR A 210 -24.09 8.31 13.01
C THR A 210 -23.75 9.60 13.76
N ALA A 211 -22.47 9.99 13.81
CA ALA A 211 -22.03 11.23 14.43
C ALA A 211 -22.62 12.47 13.74
N LEU A 212 -22.69 12.47 12.40
CA LEU A 212 -23.31 13.55 11.64
C LEU A 212 -24.81 13.64 11.93
N ARG A 213 -25.51 12.50 12.03
CA ARG A 213 -26.93 12.44 12.38
C ARG A 213 -27.18 13.05 13.75
N LEU A 214 -26.41 12.65 14.77
CA LEU A 214 -26.52 13.19 16.13
C LEU A 214 -26.27 14.70 16.17
N LYS A 215 -25.26 15.21 15.44
CA LYS A 215 -25.01 16.65 15.34
C LYS A 215 -26.16 17.40 14.69
N ARG A 216 -26.75 16.85 13.63
CA ARG A 216 -27.93 17.44 12.97
C ARG A 216 -29.15 17.47 13.89
N GLU A 217 -29.38 16.41 14.65
CA GLU A 217 -30.44 16.36 15.66
C GLU A 217 -30.22 17.41 16.77
N GLY A 218 -28.98 17.58 17.24
CA GLY A 218 -28.63 18.63 18.21
C GLY A 218 -28.92 20.03 17.68
N ILE A 219 -28.44 20.35 16.47
CA ILE A 219 -28.70 21.64 15.81
C ILE A 219 -30.21 21.90 15.65
N ALA A 220 -30.99 20.89 15.28
CA ALA A 220 -32.44 21.04 15.14
C ALA A 220 -33.13 21.36 16.47
N ARG A 221 -32.68 20.75 17.59
CA ARG A 221 -33.18 21.06 18.94
C ARG A 221 -32.83 22.49 19.32
N ASP A 222 -31.57 22.89 19.14
CA ASP A 222 -31.09 24.23 19.49
C ASP A 222 -31.85 25.31 18.69
N GLN A 223 -32.10 25.07 17.40
CA GLN A 223 -32.90 25.95 16.55
C GLN A 223 -34.35 26.07 17.03
N THR A 224 -34.94 24.97 17.50
CA THR A 224 -36.31 24.97 18.04
C THR A 224 -36.36 25.78 19.33
N THR A 225 -35.43 25.52 20.26
CA THR A 225 -35.32 26.28 21.52
C THR A 225 -35.15 27.77 21.27
N ALA A 226 -34.23 28.17 20.38
CA ALA A 226 -34.00 29.57 20.05
C ALA A 226 -35.23 30.24 19.39
N ARG A 227 -35.99 29.50 18.58
CA ARG A 227 -37.21 30.01 17.96
C ARG A 227 -38.32 30.25 18.99
N ASP A 228 -38.45 29.34 19.94
CA ASP A 228 -39.53 29.34 20.93
C ASP A 228 -39.18 30.18 22.18
N GLU A 229 -37.94 30.64 22.31
CA GLU A 229 -37.43 31.42 23.45
C GLU A 229 -38.26 32.68 23.73
N ALA A 230 -38.51 33.49 22.71
CA ALA A 230 -39.29 34.73 22.85
C ALA A 230 -40.75 34.45 23.29
N GLN A 231 -41.36 33.39 22.77
CA GLN A 231 -42.72 33.00 23.14
C GLN A 231 -42.77 32.44 24.56
N THR A 232 -41.74 31.70 24.97
CA THR A 232 -41.62 31.16 26.32
C THR A 232 -41.42 32.27 27.35
N LEU A 233 -40.56 33.24 27.05
CA LEU A 233 -40.37 34.43 27.89
C LEU A 233 -41.67 35.24 28.03
N ALA A 234 -42.40 35.47 26.93
CA ALA A 234 -43.68 36.18 26.99
C ALA A 234 -44.72 35.46 27.86
N ARG A 235 -44.77 34.12 27.81
CA ARG A 235 -45.64 33.33 28.71
C ARG A 235 -45.23 33.47 30.17
N HIS A 236 -43.92 33.45 30.46
CA HIS A 236 -43.44 33.68 31.82
C HIS A 236 -43.80 35.09 32.32
N ASP A 237 -43.70 36.11 31.48
CA ASP A 237 -44.10 37.48 31.83
C ASP A 237 -45.62 37.59 32.10
N GLU A 238 -46.45 36.91 31.29
CA GLU A 238 -47.91 36.83 31.50
C GLU A 238 -48.27 36.11 32.80
N ASP A 239 -47.63 34.97 33.08
CA ASP A 239 -47.81 34.21 34.31
C ASP A 239 -47.41 35.07 35.53
N ASP A 240 -46.24 35.72 35.49
CA ASP A 240 -45.74 36.61 36.54
C ASP A 240 -46.70 37.78 36.79
N ALA A 241 -47.26 38.38 35.73
CA ALA A 241 -48.27 39.44 35.85
C ALA A 241 -49.57 38.94 36.49
N SER A 242 -50.02 37.75 36.11
CA SER A 242 -51.21 37.10 36.69
C SER A 242 -51.03 36.83 38.18
N TYR A 243 -49.88 36.27 38.58
CA TYR A 243 -49.55 36.04 39.99
C TYR A 243 -49.54 37.34 40.81
N ALA A 244 -48.96 38.42 40.25
CA ALA A 244 -48.92 39.72 40.91
C ALA A 244 -50.30 40.33 41.13
N GLN A 245 -51.17 40.27 40.11
CA GLN A 245 -52.53 40.78 40.20
C GLN A 245 -53.41 39.96 41.15
N GLY A 246 -53.22 38.63 41.19
CA GLY A 246 -53.93 37.73 42.10
C GLY A 246 -53.61 37.99 43.58
N TYR A 247 -52.42 38.50 43.89
CA TYR A 247 -52.04 38.90 45.25
C TYR A 247 -52.67 40.25 45.67
N LEU A 248 -52.56 41.27 44.81
CA LEU A 248 -53.16 42.59 45.06
C LEU A 248 -53.37 43.32 43.73
N ALA A 249 -54.60 43.77 43.48
CA ALA A 249 -54.98 44.45 42.24
C ALA A 249 -54.10 45.68 41.96
N GLY A 250 -53.53 45.75 40.74
CA GLY A 250 -52.63 46.82 40.32
C GLY A 250 -51.16 46.65 40.73
N THR A 251 -50.80 45.51 41.33
CA THR A 251 -49.42 45.21 41.74
C THR A 251 -48.63 44.58 40.59
N THR A 252 -47.37 45.00 40.42
CA THR A 252 -46.43 44.39 39.48
C THR A 252 -45.66 43.24 40.13
N TYR A 253 -45.18 42.28 39.37
CA TYR A 253 -44.41 41.14 39.89
C TYR A 253 -43.12 41.56 40.63
N ALA A 254 -42.43 42.61 40.18
CA ALA A 254 -41.29 43.18 40.89
C ALA A 254 -41.66 43.65 42.31
N ARG A 255 -42.81 44.31 42.45
CA ARG A 255 -43.33 44.77 43.74
C ARG A 255 -43.80 43.61 44.62
N LEU A 256 -44.37 42.56 44.03
CA LEU A 256 -44.71 41.33 44.75
C LEU A 256 -43.47 40.68 45.36
N LYS A 257 -42.37 40.60 44.59
CA LYS A 257 -41.07 40.09 45.07
C LYS A 257 -40.53 40.89 46.26
N GLU A 258 -40.65 42.21 46.26
CA GLU A 258 -40.25 43.05 47.40
C GLU A 258 -41.11 42.83 48.66
N ILE A 259 -42.39 42.49 48.49
CA ILE A 259 -43.31 42.27 49.61
C ILE A 259 -43.03 40.93 50.28
N ILE A 260 -42.89 39.87 49.49
CA ILE A 260 -42.63 38.50 49.96
C ILE A 260 -41.17 38.35 50.40
N GLY A 261 -40.25 38.99 49.70
CA GLY A 261 -38.81 38.87 49.88
C GLY A 261 -38.20 37.75 49.05
N THR A 262 -36.89 37.85 48.83
CA THR A 262 -36.06 36.76 48.29
C THR A 262 -35.08 36.28 49.37
N PRO A 263 -34.43 35.11 49.20
CA PRO A 263 -33.42 34.62 50.14
C PRO A 263 -32.29 35.63 50.39
N GLU A 264 -31.97 36.48 49.41
CA GLU A 264 -30.92 37.49 49.47
C GLU A 264 -31.41 38.87 49.95
N ALA A 265 -32.71 39.14 49.88
CA ALA A 265 -33.34 40.41 50.28
C ALA A 265 -34.69 40.13 50.97
N PRO A 266 -34.71 39.95 52.30
CA PRO A 266 -35.93 39.57 53.03
C PRO A 266 -37.02 40.64 52.94
N GLY A 267 -38.27 40.18 52.82
CA GLY A 267 -39.44 41.03 52.53
C GLY A 267 -40.00 41.75 53.74
N ARG A 268 -41.06 42.54 53.52
CA ARG A 268 -41.71 43.34 54.58
C ARG A 268 -42.27 42.50 55.73
N LEU A 269 -42.71 41.27 55.46
CA LEU A 269 -43.17 40.35 56.50
C LEU A 269 -42.07 39.97 57.49
N TYR A 270 -40.82 39.83 57.01
CA TYR A 270 -39.67 39.55 57.87
C TYR A 270 -39.32 40.77 58.74
N LEU A 271 -39.34 41.98 58.17
CA LEU A 271 -39.08 43.23 58.89
C LEU A 271 -40.12 43.52 59.99
N VAL A 272 -41.39 43.15 59.78
CA VAL A 272 -42.44 43.31 60.80
C VAL A 272 -42.27 42.31 61.94
N ALA A 273 -41.92 41.05 61.65
CA ALA A 273 -41.63 40.05 62.68
C ALA A 273 -40.39 40.43 63.52
N GLU A 274 -39.38 41.06 62.90
CA GLU A 274 -38.19 41.55 63.59
C GLU A 274 -38.49 42.75 64.52
N LEU A 275 -39.40 43.64 64.11
CA LEU A 275 -39.88 44.75 64.96
C LEU A 275 -40.76 44.27 66.12
N GLU A 276 -41.64 43.29 65.91
CA GLU A 276 -42.43 42.69 66.99
C GLU A 276 -41.55 41.94 68.01
N ALA A 277 -40.47 41.30 67.55
CA ALA A 277 -39.49 40.67 68.44
C ALA A 277 -38.67 41.69 69.26
N LEU A 278 -38.51 42.93 68.78
CA LEU A 278 -37.85 44.03 69.49
C LEU A 278 -38.76 44.71 70.52
N ASP A 279 -40.06 44.86 70.23
CA ASP A 279 -41.04 45.43 71.17
C ASP A 279 -41.43 44.45 72.30
N ALA A 280 -41.37 43.13 72.06
CA ALA A 280 -41.59 42.12 73.09
C ALA A 280 -40.45 42.01 74.14
N ASN A 281 -39.36 42.76 73.96
CA ASN A 281 -38.15 42.77 74.79
C ASN A 281 -37.93 44.10 75.56
N ARG A 282 -38.94 44.97 75.62
CA ARG A 282 -38.99 46.18 76.47
C ARG A 282 -40.01 46.01 77.59
#